data_AF-A0A1Z9QPF6-F1
#
_entry.id   AF-A0A1Z9QPF6-F1
#
_cell.length_a   1.000
_cell.length_b   1.000
_cell.length_c   1.000
_cell.angle_alpha   90.00
_cell.angle_beta   90.00
_cell.angle_gamma   90.00
#
_symmetry.space_group_name_H-M   'P 1'
#
loop_
_entity.id
_entity.type
_entity.pdbx_description
1 polymer ?
#
loop_
_entity_poly.entity_id
_entity_poly.type
_entity_poly.pdbx_seq_one_letter_code
_entity_poly.pdbx_strand_id
1 'polypeptide(L)'
;MKSNKQYVLTVGIPGSRWGRVESIIDKALPDVCDQSSWFEPQMDYPNNLTGHMYSFWGPFNRLGEQFDHLDLIGADQFRAQLDHEFDPNDPSPYRFIRCHHFAYQLDWIKENCPEMWILLVFREPNISLRWWHESGSWDITYPNYKWYGTSDVLERQANIENKYMYKFVRDNELKFSHSVADIDKWLEHSWPEVYERKQTFQQYTQELDNTLWPILYRGKDHAKD
;
A
#
# COMPACT_ATOMS: atom_id res chain seq x y z
N MET A 1 23.70 3.63 12.60
CA MET A 1 22.55 3.25 13.45
C MET A 1 21.49 2.69 12.53
N LYS A 2 20.93 1.50 12.81
CA LYS A 2 19.79 1.01 12.02
C LYS A 2 18.64 2.01 12.18
N SER A 3 18.12 2.50 11.07
CA SER A 3 16.98 3.43 11.05
C SER A 3 15.77 2.75 11.71
N ASN A 4 15.17 3.37 12.72
CA ASN A 4 14.04 2.82 13.49
C ASN A 4 12.70 3.01 12.75
N LYS A 5 12.73 3.02 11.42
CA LYS A 5 11.59 3.29 10.55
C LYS A 5 10.71 2.05 10.44
N GLN A 6 9.41 2.26 10.54
CA GLN A 6 8.44 1.21 10.31
C GLN A 6 8.06 1.17 8.83
N TYR A 7 8.38 0.07 8.15
CA TYR A 7 7.92 -0.19 6.80
C TYR A 7 6.46 -0.63 6.82
N VAL A 8 5.64 0.00 5.96
CA VAL A 8 4.22 -0.29 5.75
C VAL A 8 4.03 -0.73 4.30
N LEU A 9 4.08 -2.05 4.09
CA LEU A 9 3.92 -2.68 2.80
C LEU A 9 2.44 -2.62 2.39
N THR A 10 2.13 -1.73 1.46
CA THR A 10 0.77 -1.44 1.04
C THR A 10 0.43 -2.24 -0.20
N VAL A 11 -0.64 -3.04 -0.10
CA VAL A 11 -1.04 -4.04 -1.08
C VAL A 11 -2.52 -3.88 -1.39
N GLY A 12 -2.85 -4.00 -2.66
CA GLY A 12 -4.21 -3.87 -3.19
C GLY A 12 -4.16 -4.13 -4.68
N ILE A 13 -5.31 -4.30 -5.30
CA ILE A 13 -5.40 -4.59 -6.74
C ILE A 13 -5.32 -3.30 -7.57
N PRO A 14 -5.01 -3.36 -8.88
CA PRO A 14 -5.12 -2.21 -9.78
C PRO A 14 -6.48 -1.50 -9.63
N GLY A 15 -6.44 -0.18 -9.44
CA GLY A 15 -7.64 0.64 -9.27
C GLY A 15 -8.35 0.51 -7.90
N SER A 16 -7.74 -0.21 -6.94
CA SER A 16 -8.25 -0.31 -5.57
C SER A 16 -8.33 1.03 -4.83
N ARG A 17 -7.66 2.09 -5.32
CA ARG A 17 -7.51 3.38 -4.63
C ARG A 17 -6.73 3.27 -3.31
N TRP A 18 -5.77 2.33 -3.20
CA TRP A 18 -4.94 2.18 -1.99
C TRP A 18 -4.30 3.48 -1.50
N GLY A 19 -3.97 4.39 -2.42
CA GLY A 19 -3.24 5.62 -2.12
C GLY A 19 -4.08 6.60 -1.32
N ARG A 20 -5.40 6.38 -1.26
CA ARG A 20 -6.31 7.21 -0.48
C ARG A 20 -6.06 7.10 1.02
N VAL A 21 -5.77 5.90 1.53
CA VAL A 21 -5.53 5.68 2.97
C VAL A 21 -4.31 6.50 3.40
N GLU A 22 -3.21 6.35 2.66
CA GLU A 22 -2.00 7.10 2.92
C GLU A 22 -2.20 8.61 2.72
N SER A 23 -2.85 9.04 1.63
CA SER A 23 -3.08 10.46 1.38
C SER A 23 -3.89 11.14 2.49
N ILE A 24 -4.83 10.43 3.12
CA ILE A 24 -5.54 10.94 4.30
C ILE A 24 -4.57 11.16 5.46
N ILE A 25 -3.73 10.16 5.77
CA ILE A 25 -2.77 10.22 6.88
C ILE A 25 -1.76 11.35 6.65
N ASP A 26 -1.15 11.39 5.47
CA ASP A 26 -0.14 12.37 5.07
C ASP A 26 -0.67 13.82 5.10
N LYS A 27 -1.86 14.07 4.52
CA LYS A 27 -2.48 15.41 4.56
C LYS A 27 -2.88 15.85 5.96
N ALA A 28 -3.21 14.90 6.83
CA ALA A 28 -3.62 15.18 8.19
C ALA A 28 -2.44 15.36 9.15
N LEU A 29 -1.33 14.67 8.87
CA LEU A 29 -0.10 14.56 9.66
C LEU A 29 1.13 14.48 8.73
N PRO A 30 1.60 15.62 8.19
CA PRO A 30 2.68 15.64 7.19
C PRO A 30 4.05 15.15 7.67
N ASP A 31 4.26 15.01 8.98
CA ASP A 31 5.49 14.54 9.62
C ASP A 31 5.46 13.03 9.96
N VAL A 32 4.39 12.33 9.57
CA VAL A 32 4.17 10.91 9.90
C VAL A 32 4.65 9.98 8.77
N CYS A 33 4.46 10.41 7.52
CA CYS A 33 4.85 9.66 6.34
C CYS A 33 6.17 10.18 5.78
N ASP A 34 7.15 9.30 5.62
CA ASP A 34 8.44 9.61 5.01
C ASP A 34 8.26 9.81 3.49
N GLN A 35 8.37 11.06 3.03
CA GLN A 35 8.30 11.45 1.62
C GLN A 35 9.70 11.71 1.02
N SER A 36 10.78 11.28 1.69
CA SER A 36 12.17 11.56 1.29
C SER A 36 12.72 10.61 0.22
N SER A 37 11.83 9.95 -0.54
CA SER A 37 12.21 9.11 -1.68
C SER A 37 13.12 9.91 -2.61
N TRP A 38 14.25 9.35 -3.03
CA TRP A 38 15.13 9.98 -4.02
C TRP A 38 14.45 10.09 -5.39
N PHE A 39 13.35 9.37 -5.58
CA PHE A 39 12.50 9.44 -6.75
C PHE A 39 11.46 10.57 -6.67
N GLU A 40 11.43 11.42 -7.71
CA GLU A 40 10.42 12.48 -7.81
C GLU A 40 9.01 11.89 -8.03
N PRO A 41 7.97 12.40 -7.32
CA PRO A 41 6.58 12.07 -7.56
C PRO A 41 6.20 12.27 -9.04
N GLN A 42 5.65 11.24 -9.68
CA GLN A 42 5.17 11.34 -11.06
C GLN A 42 3.66 11.43 -11.10
N MET A 43 3.13 12.39 -11.87
CA MET A 43 1.72 12.43 -12.22
C MET A 43 1.44 11.53 -13.42
N ASP A 44 0.43 10.69 -13.26
CA ASP A 44 -0.01 9.61 -14.13
C ASP A 44 -0.56 10.12 -15.46
N TYR A 45 -1.35 11.19 -15.38
CA TYR A 45 -2.06 11.80 -16.50
C TYR A 45 -2.48 13.25 -16.19
N PRO A 46 -2.10 14.25 -16.99
CA PRO A 46 -2.34 15.67 -16.69
C PRO A 46 -3.81 16.10 -16.73
N ASN A 47 -4.69 15.32 -17.38
CA ASN A 47 -6.13 15.64 -17.47
C ASN A 47 -6.98 14.89 -16.43
N ASN A 48 -6.37 14.10 -15.53
CA ASN A 48 -7.09 13.39 -14.49
C ASN A 48 -6.79 14.01 -13.11
N LEU A 49 -7.80 14.08 -12.25
CA LEU A 49 -7.66 14.54 -10.86
C LEU A 49 -7.00 13.50 -9.95
N THR A 50 -6.56 12.37 -10.52
CA THR A 50 -5.82 11.32 -9.83
C THR A 50 -4.32 11.59 -10.01
N GLY A 51 -3.64 11.95 -8.92
CA GLY A 51 -2.18 12.00 -8.89
C GLY A 51 -1.66 10.88 -8.00
N HIS A 52 -0.90 9.94 -8.56
CA HIS A 52 -0.08 9.01 -7.78
C HIS A 52 1.21 9.73 -7.38
N MET A 53 1.15 10.57 -6.35
CA MET A 53 2.30 11.38 -5.89
C MET A 53 3.38 10.57 -5.14
N TYR A 54 3.50 9.27 -5.37
CA TYR A 54 4.27 8.37 -4.51
C TYR A 54 5.15 7.40 -5.29
N SER A 55 6.10 6.78 -4.61
CA SER A 55 6.97 5.74 -5.16
C SER A 55 6.28 4.37 -5.25
N PHE A 56 6.31 3.76 -6.43
CA PHE A 56 5.74 2.43 -6.74
C PHE A 56 6.84 1.42 -7.06
N TRP A 57 6.61 0.19 -6.58
CA TRP A 57 7.56 -0.91 -6.62
C TRP A 57 6.99 -2.10 -7.38
N GLY A 58 7.88 -2.94 -7.93
CA GLY A 58 7.52 -4.20 -8.57
C GLY A 58 7.93 -4.27 -10.03
N PRO A 59 7.61 -5.38 -10.73
CA PRO A 59 7.99 -5.60 -12.11
C PRO A 59 7.72 -4.41 -13.04
N PHE A 60 8.72 -4.04 -13.83
CA PHE A 60 8.72 -2.91 -14.77
C PHE A 60 8.58 -1.51 -14.14
N ASN A 61 8.35 -1.39 -12.83
CA ASN A 61 8.54 -0.12 -12.14
C ASN A 61 10.05 0.14 -11.99
N ARG A 62 10.39 1.39 -11.70
CA ARG A 62 11.80 1.77 -11.53
C ARG A 62 12.41 1.26 -10.22
N LEU A 63 11.55 0.93 -9.26
CA LEU A 63 11.90 0.43 -7.94
C LEU A 63 11.41 -1.01 -7.79
N GLY A 64 12.12 -1.80 -6.99
CA GLY A 64 11.72 -3.16 -6.64
C GLY A 64 12.16 -4.19 -7.67
N GLU A 65 13.47 -4.23 -7.90
CA GLU A 65 14.08 -5.26 -8.73
C GLU A 65 13.83 -6.63 -8.09
N GLN A 66 13.17 -7.52 -8.85
CA GLN A 66 12.76 -8.86 -8.43
C GLN A 66 11.78 -8.91 -7.24
N PHE A 67 10.98 -7.86 -7.05
CA PHE A 67 9.92 -7.88 -6.02
C PHE A 67 8.77 -8.85 -6.34
N ASP A 68 8.74 -9.46 -7.52
CA ASP A 68 7.91 -10.61 -7.89
C ASP A 68 8.50 -11.97 -7.44
N HIS A 69 9.74 -11.98 -6.93
CA HIS A 69 10.49 -13.15 -6.51
C HIS A 69 11.30 -12.88 -5.23
N LEU A 70 10.61 -12.45 -4.16
CA LEU A 70 11.22 -12.13 -2.86
C LEU A 70 11.95 -13.32 -2.25
N ASP A 71 11.49 -14.54 -2.51
CA ASP A 71 12.13 -15.78 -2.09
C ASP A 71 13.52 -15.98 -2.71
N LEU A 72 13.76 -15.44 -3.91
CA LEU A 72 15.06 -15.51 -4.58
C LEU A 72 16.05 -14.46 -4.05
N ILE A 73 15.59 -13.24 -3.77
CA ILE A 73 16.47 -12.16 -3.28
C ILE A 73 16.70 -12.24 -1.77
N GLY A 74 15.75 -12.78 -1.01
CA GLY A 74 15.82 -12.87 0.45
C GLY A 74 15.52 -11.55 1.16
N ALA A 75 15.25 -11.65 2.47
CA ALA A 75 14.85 -10.51 3.30
C ALA A 75 15.92 -9.40 3.39
N ASP A 76 17.20 -9.77 3.44
CA ASP A 76 18.30 -8.80 3.54
C ASP A 76 18.40 -7.92 2.29
N GLN A 77 18.35 -8.52 1.09
CA GLN A 77 18.39 -7.77 -0.16
C GLN A 77 17.09 -6.97 -0.36
N PHE A 78 15.94 -7.55 -0.03
CA PHE A 78 14.67 -6.83 -0.05
C PHE A 78 14.74 -5.56 0.81
N ARG A 79 15.20 -5.68 2.05
CA ARG A 79 15.36 -4.55 2.97
C ARG A 79 16.41 -3.54 2.49
N ALA A 80 17.53 -4.00 1.95
CA ALA A 80 18.56 -3.12 1.41
C ALA A 80 18.04 -2.25 0.25
N GLN A 81 17.19 -2.80 -0.63
CA GLN A 81 16.54 -2.02 -1.69
C GLN A 81 15.61 -0.93 -1.11
N LEU A 82 14.84 -1.25 -0.06
CA LEU A 82 13.98 -0.25 0.60
C LEU A 82 14.81 0.84 1.29
N ASP A 83 15.84 0.47 2.06
CA ASP A 83 16.69 1.41 2.80
C ASP A 83 17.43 2.36 1.84
N HIS A 84 17.77 1.91 0.63
CA HIS A 84 18.49 2.69 -0.37
C HIS A 84 17.65 3.84 -0.97
N GLU A 85 16.33 3.70 -1.03
CA GLU A 85 15.46 4.64 -1.75
C GLU A 85 15.12 5.90 -0.96
N PHE A 86 15.33 5.93 0.36
CA PHE A 86 14.90 7.05 1.22
C PHE A 86 16.08 7.71 1.93
N ASP A 87 15.92 8.96 2.35
CA ASP A 87 16.88 9.63 3.22
C ASP A 87 16.94 8.91 4.58
N PRO A 88 18.09 8.36 5.00
CA PRO A 88 18.22 7.72 6.30
C PRO A 88 18.02 8.68 7.49
N ASN A 89 18.10 10.00 7.27
CA ASN A 89 17.95 11.03 8.31
C ASN A 89 16.55 11.63 8.38
N ASP A 90 15.63 11.27 7.49
CA ASP A 90 14.25 11.74 7.58
C ASP A 90 13.65 11.36 8.94
N PRO A 91 12.95 12.25 9.67
CA PRO A 91 12.46 11.97 11.02
C PRO A 91 11.14 11.19 11.06
N SER A 92 10.43 11.07 9.93
CA SER A 92 9.07 10.54 9.88
C SER A 92 9.01 9.05 10.27
N PRO A 93 8.09 8.59 11.12
CA PRO A 93 8.11 7.22 11.63
C PRO A 93 7.84 6.12 10.59
N TYR A 94 7.11 6.42 9.50
CA TYR A 94 6.59 5.39 8.60
C TYR A 94 7.05 5.56 7.15
N ARG A 95 7.43 4.46 6.51
CA ARG A 95 7.72 4.37 5.07
C ARG A 95 6.71 3.48 4.37
N PHE A 96 5.89 4.07 3.51
CA PHE A 96 4.91 3.34 2.71
C PHE A 96 5.55 2.76 1.45
N ILE A 97 5.47 1.44 1.29
CA ILE A 97 6.02 0.70 0.14
C ILE A 97 4.86 0.11 -0.66
N ARG A 98 4.60 0.64 -1.86
CA ARG A 98 3.42 0.31 -2.67
C ARG A 98 3.78 -0.69 -3.75
N CYS A 99 3.22 -1.91 -3.68
CA CYS A 99 3.47 -2.95 -4.67
C CYS A 99 2.27 -3.89 -4.80
N HIS A 100 1.73 -4.04 -6.01
CA HIS A 100 0.67 -5.02 -6.29
C HIS A 100 1.18 -6.45 -6.07
N HIS A 101 2.44 -6.72 -6.43
CA HIS A 101 3.01 -8.07 -6.44
C HIS A 101 3.25 -8.66 -5.04
N PHE A 102 3.21 -7.85 -3.99
CA PHE A 102 3.22 -8.37 -2.63
C PHE A 102 2.02 -9.28 -2.34
N ALA A 103 0.89 -9.11 -3.06
CA ALA A 103 -0.27 -9.99 -2.90
C ALA A 103 0.06 -11.47 -3.12
N TYR A 104 0.99 -11.79 -4.03
CA TYR A 104 1.40 -13.18 -4.32
C TYR A 104 2.32 -13.79 -3.25
N GLN A 105 2.85 -12.96 -2.35
CA GLN A 105 3.98 -13.32 -1.48
C GLN A 105 3.75 -12.93 -0.01
N LEU A 106 2.50 -12.67 0.37
CA LEU A 106 2.13 -12.21 1.72
C LEU A 106 2.59 -13.19 2.83
N ASP A 107 2.47 -14.49 2.60
CA ASP A 107 2.90 -15.51 3.56
C ASP A 107 4.43 -15.48 3.74
N TRP A 108 5.19 -15.33 2.65
CA TRP A 108 6.65 -15.19 2.70
C TRP A 108 7.07 -13.93 3.45
N ILE A 109 6.43 -12.79 3.16
CA ILE A 109 6.71 -11.50 3.82
C ILE A 109 6.47 -11.63 5.33
N LYS A 110 5.34 -12.22 5.72
CA LYS A 110 5.01 -12.46 7.13
C LYS A 110 6.07 -13.32 7.85
N GLU A 111 6.62 -14.32 7.17
CA GLU A 111 7.58 -15.27 7.75
C GLU A 111 9.01 -14.70 7.80
N ASN A 112 9.42 -13.95 6.78
CA ASN A 112 10.81 -13.54 6.57
C ASN A 112 11.07 -12.06 6.89
N CYS A 113 10.02 -11.23 6.97
CA CYS A 113 10.08 -9.82 7.34
C CYS A 113 9.02 -9.50 8.41
N PRO A 114 8.99 -10.24 9.55
CA PRO A 114 7.92 -10.13 10.55
C PRO A 114 7.82 -8.75 11.21
N GLU A 115 8.87 -7.92 11.12
CA GLU A 115 8.90 -6.55 11.59
C GLU A 115 8.20 -5.55 10.66
N MET A 116 8.00 -5.90 9.38
CA MET A 116 7.32 -5.05 8.42
C MET A 116 5.81 -5.20 8.55
N TRP A 117 5.09 -4.09 8.53
CA TRP A 117 3.63 -4.12 8.57
C TRP A 117 3.08 -4.29 7.16
N ILE A 118 1.94 -4.97 7.04
CA ILE A 118 1.25 -5.17 5.77
C ILE A 118 -0.09 -4.45 5.85
N LEU A 119 -0.28 -3.42 5.02
CA LEU A 119 -1.55 -2.72 4.84
C LEU A 119 -2.24 -3.27 3.59
N LEU A 120 -3.21 -4.16 3.80
CA LEU A 120 -4.08 -4.66 2.74
C LEU A 120 -5.22 -3.66 2.53
N VAL A 121 -5.42 -3.23 1.28
CA VAL A 121 -6.51 -2.32 0.93
C VAL A 121 -7.45 -3.02 -0.04
N PHE A 122 -8.59 -3.44 0.50
CA PHE A 122 -9.62 -4.14 -0.26
C PHE A 122 -10.60 -3.17 -0.88
N ARG A 123 -10.92 -3.43 -2.14
CA ARG A 123 -12.03 -2.84 -2.87
C ARG A 123 -12.54 -3.89 -3.85
N GLU A 124 -13.84 -3.93 -4.08
CA GLU A 124 -14.43 -4.94 -4.95
C GLU A 124 -13.76 -4.90 -6.35
N PRO A 125 -13.39 -6.05 -6.94
CA PRO A 125 -12.62 -6.09 -8.20
C PRO A 125 -13.24 -5.31 -9.36
N ASN A 126 -14.54 -5.47 -9.62
CA ASN A 126 -15.18 -4.77 -10.74
C ASN A 126 -15.23 -3.24 -10.52
N ILE A 127 -15.49 -2.80 -9.30
CA ILE A 127 -15.40 -1.37 -8.92
C ILE A 127 -13.97 -0.86 -9.10
N SER A 128 -12.97 -1.66 -8.73
CA SER A 128 -11.56 -1.30 -8.86
C SER A 128 -11.12 -1.19 -10.32
N LEU A 129 -11.47 -2.16 -11.15
CA LEU A 129 -11.15 -2.15 -12.58
C LEU A 129 -11.83 -1.00 -13.33
N ARG A 130 -13.10 -0.71 -13.02
CA ARG A 130 -13.77 0.49 -13.56
C ARG A 130 -13.02 1.76 -13.21
N TRP A 131 -12.59 1.88 -11.95
CA TRP A 131 -11.78 3.03 -11.54
C TRP A 131 -10.41 3.08 -12.23
N TRP A 132 -9.76 1.94 -12.45
CA TRP A 132 -8.50 1.86 -13.20
C TRP A 132 -8.69 2.38 -14.63
N HIS A 133 -9.80 2.01 -15.29
CA HIS A 133 -10.16 2.56 -16.60
C HIS A 133 -10.41 4.07 -16.55
N GLU A 134 -11.18 4.55 -15.57
CA GLU A 134 -11.45 5.99 -15.36
C GLU A 134 -10.17 6.78 -15.05
N SER A 135 -9.19 6.14 -14.39
CA SER A 135 -7.91 6.74 -14.01
C SER A 135 -6.93 6.88 -15.19
N GLY A 136 -7.29 6.39 -16.39
CA GLY A 136 -6.48 6.50 -17.60
C GLY A 136 -6.09 5.16 -18.22
N SER A 137 -6.41 4.01 -17.59
CA SER A 137 -6.19 2.69 -18.19
C SER A 137 -4.72 2.51 -18.63
N TRP A 138 -4.50 2.01 -19.84
CA TRP A 138 -3.19 1.84 -20.47
C TRP A 138 -2.48 3.15 -20.84
N ASP A 139 -3.15 4.31 -20.79
CA ASP A 139 -2.52 5.61 -21.02
C ASP A 139 -1.76 6.12 -19.78
N ILE A 140 -1.92 5.44 -18.64
CA ILE A 140 -1.14 5.69 -17.43
C ILE A 140 0.31 5.29 -17.68
N THR A 141 1.22 6.26 -17.53
CA THR A 141 2.68 6.02 -17.64
C THR A 141 3.32 5.68 -16.31
N TYR A 142 2.66 6.01 -15.19
CA TYR A 142 3.11 5.76 -13.84
C TYR A 142 1.92 5.60 -12.88
N PRO A 143 1.85 4.52 -12.06
CA PRO A 143 2.77 3.38 -12.02
C PRO A 143 2.72 2.51 -13.28
N ASN A 144 3.71 1.63 -13.44
CA ASN A 144 3.85 0.82 -14.65
C ASN A 144 3.03 -0.49 -14.55
N TYR A 145 2.08 -0.66 -15.49
CA TYR A 145 1.21 -1.84 -15.59
C TYR A 145 1.63 -2.85 -16.68
N LYS A 146 2.81 -2.70 -17.30
CA LYS A 146 3.26 -3.54 -18.43
C LYS A 146 3.28 -5.04 -18.11
N TRP A 147 3.52 -5.44 -16.87
CA TRP A 147 3.49 -6.84 -16.46
C TRP A 147 2.16 -7.53 -16.79
N TYR A 148 1.04 -6.82 -16.62
CA TYR A 148 -0.28 -7.36 -16.93
C TYR A 148 -0.50 -7.53 -18.44
N GLY A 149 0.14 -6.72 -19.28
CA GLY A 149 0.17 -6.87 -20.74
C GLY A 149 -1.15 -6.57 -21.50
N THR A 150 -2.28 -7.10 -21.04
CA THR A 150 -3.61 -6.94 -21.66
C THR A 150 -4.69 -6.78 -20.59
N SER A 151 -5.85 -6.18 -20.95
CA SER A 151 -6.95 -5.97 -20.00
C SER A 151 -7.49 -7.29 -19.43
N ASP A 152 -7.60 -8.34 -20.25
CA ASP A 152 -8.07 -9.66 -19.81
C ASP A 152 -7.12 -10.30 -18.78
N VAL A 153 -5.81 -10.11 -18.97
CA VAL A 153 -4.81 -10.58 -18.01
C VAL A 153 -4.83 -9.71 -16.76
N LEU A 154 -4.94 -8.39 -16.89
CA LEU A 154 -5.07 -7.47 -15.75
C LEU A 154 -6.27 -7.83 -14.88
N GLU A 155 -7.45 -8.01 -15.47
CA GLU A 155 -8.66 -8.42 -14.76
C GLU A 155 -8.48 -9.76 -14.04
N ARG A 156 -7.90 -10.75 -14.74
CA ARG A 156 -7.63 -12.06 -14.16
C ARG A 156 -6.68 -11.97 -12.96
N GLN A 157 -5.60 -11.22 -13.10
CA GLN A 157 -4.59 -11.07 -12.05
C GLN A 157 -5.12 -10.26 -10.87
N ALA A 158 -5.89 -9.18 -11.09
CA ALA A 158 -6.58 -8.46 -10.02
C ALA A 158 -7.49 -9.40 -9.21
N ASN A 159 -8.22 -10.31 -9.87
CA ASN A 159 -9.03 -11.31 -9.16
C ASN A 159 -8.18 -12.32 -8.37
N ILE A 160 -7.01 -12.71 -8.88
CA ILE A 160 -6.08 -13.62 -8.20
C ILE A 160 -5.43 -12.93 -6.99
N GLU A 161 -4.94 -11.71 -7.14
CA GLU A 161 -4.36 -10.87 -6.08
C GLU A 161 -5.37 -10.67 -4.94
N ASN A 162 -6.60 -10.31 -5.28
CA ASN A 162 -7.68 -10.16 -4.30
C ASN A 162 -7.93 -11.49 -3.54
N LYS A 163 -7.91 -12.64 -4.24
CA LYS A 163 -8.03 -13.95 -3.58
C LYS A 163 -6.88 -14.24 -2.62
N TYR A 164 -5.63 -13.90 -2.98
CA TYR A 164 -4.50 -14.07 -2.07
C TYR A 164 -4.59 -13.16 -0.86
N MET A 165 -5.00 -11.90 -1.03
CA MET A 165 -5.25 -11.00 0.09
C MET A 165 -6.35 -11.57 1.01
N TYR A 166 -7.46 -12.06 0.46
CA TYR A 166 -8.54 -12.69 1.25
C TYR A 166 -8.06 -13.94 2.00
N LYS A 167 -7.28 -14.80 1.34
CA LYS A 167 -6.64 -15.97 1.97
C LYS A 167 -5.80 -15.50 3.17
N PHE A 168 -4.96 -14.50 2.99
CA PHE A 168 -4.10 -13.99 4.06
C PHE A 168 -4.92 -13.44 5.23
N VAL A 169 -5.96 -12.65 4.97
CA VAL A 169 -6.88 -12.15 6.02
C VAL A 169 -7.49 -13.31 6.81
N ARG A 170 -8.02 -14.32 6.13
CA ARG A 170 -8.62 -15.49 6.76
C ARG A 170 -7.61 -16.28 7.58
N ASP A 171 -6.47 -16.60 7.00
CA ASP A 171 -5.44 -17.46 7.63
C ASP A 171 -4.73 -16.77 8.81
N ASN A 172 -4.87 -15.45 8.92
CA ASN A 172 -4.36 -14.64 10.04
C ASN A 172 -5.47 -14.09 10.95
N GLU A 173 -6.72 -14.55 10.77
CA GLU A 173 -7.88 -14.16 11.59
C GLU A 173 -8.12 -12.64 11.66
N LEU A 174 -7.73 -11.92 10.60
CA LEU A 174 -7.91 -10.48 10.49
C LEU A 174 -9.37 -10.15 10.17
N LYS A 175 -9.82 -8.98 10.63
CA LYS A 175 -11.22 -8.56 10.50
C LYS A 175 -11.35 -7.32 9.63
N PHE A 176 -12.35 -7.33 8.76
CA PHE A 176 -12.86 -6.12 8.13
C PHE A 176 -13.64 -5.33 9.19
N SER A 177 -13.00 -4.31 9.77
CA SER A 177 -13.59 -3.54 10.87
C SER A 177 -14.36 -2.33 10.34
N HIS A 178 -13.68 -1.44 9.61
CA HIS A 178 -14.22 -0.15 9.18
C HIS A 178 -13.69 0.18 7.77
N SER A 179 -14.55 0.81 6.97
CA SER A 179 -14.14 1.38 5.68
C SER A 179 -13.46 2.74 5.87
N VAL A 180 -12.84 3.27 4.83
CA VAL A 180 -12.24 4.62 4.87
C VAL A 180 -13.24 5.75 5.13
N ALA A 181 -14.55 5.53 4.96
CA ALA A 181 -15.56 6.52 5.37
C ALA A 181 -15.61 6.70 6.89
N ASP A 182 -15.24 5.66 7.64
CA ASP A 182 -15.11 5.62 9.10
C ASP A 182 -13.62 5.57 9.51
N ILE A 183 -12.73 6.27 8.79
CA ILE A 183 -11.27 6.17 8.99
C ILE A 183 -10.83 6.45 10.43
N ASP A 184 -11.51 7.34 11.15
CA ASP A 184 -11.19 7.67 12.55
C ASP A 184 -11.30 6.42 13.44
N LYS A 185 -12.40 5.66 13.29
CA LYS A 185 -12.61 4.40 14.02
C LYS A 185 -11.63 3.32 13.59
N TRP A 186 -11.30 3.29 12.29
CA TRP A 186 -10.28 2.38 11.79
C TRP A 186 -8.91 2.66 12.41
N LEU A 187 -8.48 3.92 12.44
CA LEU A 187 -7.21 4.36 13.00
C LEU A 187 -7.17 4.15 14.51
N GLU A 188 -8.23 4.52 15.24
CA GLU A 188 -8.34 4.30 16.68
C GLU A 188 -8.10 2.83 17.05
N HIS A 189 -8.68 1.91 16.28
CA HIS A 189 -8.56 0.47 16.55
C HIS A 189 -7.26 -0.14 16.01
N SER A 190 -6.87 0.21 14.78
CA SER A 190 -5.86 -0.53 14.01
C SER A 190 -4.49 0.15 14.04
N TRP A 191 -4.46 1.48 14.23
CA TRP A 191 -3.24 2.29 14.21
C TRP A 191 -3.32 3.44 15.23
N PRO A 192 -3.44 3.11 16.53
CA PRO A 192 -3.69 4.09 17.58
C PRO A 192 -2.62 5.17 17.67
N GLU A 193 -1.37 4.85 17.32
CA GLU A 193 -0.25 5.81 17.33
C GLU A 193 -0.44 6.97 16.34
N VAL A 194 -1.16 6.74 15.23
CA VAL A 194 -1.54 7.78 14.27
C VAL A 194 -2.78 8.52 14.74
N TYR A 195 -3.76 7.80 15.30
CA TYR A 195 -4.99 8.39 15.82
C TYR A 195 -4.75 9.34 17.01
N GLU A 196 -3.86 8.98 17.93
CA GLU A 196 -3.55 9.81 19.11
C GLU A 196 -2.92 11.15 18.73
N ARG A 197 -2.18 11.20 17.61
CA ARG A 197 -1.63 12.46 17.08
C ARG A 197 -2.71 13.38 16.52
N LYS A 198 -3.83 12.82 16.03
CA LYS A 198 -4.96 13.58 15.51
C LYS A 198 -6.25 12.78 15.60
N GLN A 199 -7.16 13.18 16.48
CA GLN A 199 -8.40 12.43 16.73
C GLN A 199 -9.48 12.60 15.65
N THR A 200 -9.26 13.43 14.61
CA THR A 200 -10.26 13.67 13.57
C THR A 200 -9.62 13.87 12.20
N PHE A 201 -9.99 12.99 11.26
CA PHE A 201 -9.59 13.01 9.86
C PHE A 201 -10.76 13.27 8.91
N GLN A 202 -11.99 13.47 9.41
CA GLN A 202 -13.22 13.63 8.60
C GLN A 202 -13.14 14.67 7.48
N GLN A 203 -12.38 15.76 7.68
CA GLN A 203 -12.20 16.77 6.64
C GLN A 203 -11.45 16.24 5.40
N TYR A 204 -10.71 15.14 5.52
CA TYR A 204 -9.98 14.48 4.44
C TYR A 204 -10.72 13.27 3.84
N THR A 205 -11.87 12.89 4.41
CA THR A 205 -12.71 11.80 3.93
C THR A 205 -13.94 12.26 3.15
N GLN A 206 -14.11 13.58 2.97
CA GLN A 206 -15.17 14.14 2.13
C GLN A 206 -15.09 13.48 0.74
N GLU A 207 -16.23 12.98 0.26
CA GLU A 207 -16.40 12.27 -1.03
C GLU A 207 -15.93 10.81 -1.08
N LEU A 208 -15.53 10.21 0.05
CA LEU A 208 -15.19 8.79 0.08
C LEU A 208 -16.42 7.89 0.17
N ASP A 209 -16.43 6.85 -0.65
CA ASP A 209 -17.44 5.80 -0.61
C ASP A 209 -17.06 4.72 0.42
N ASN A 210 -18.05 3.92 0.84
CA ASN A 210 -17.85 2.80 1.77
C ASN A 210 -17.27 1.55 1.08
N THR A 211 -16.63 1.70 -0.09
CA THR A 211 -16.15 0.55 -0.89
C THR A 211 -14.71 0.19 -0.60
N LEU A 212 -13.97 1.04 0.10
CA LEU A 212 -12.54 0.88 0.38
C LEU A 212 -12.30 0.48 1.83
N TRP A 213 -11.67 -0.67 2.04
CA TRP A 213 -11.51 -1.32 3.34
C TRP A 213 -10.03 -1.59 3.65
N PRO A 214 -9.39 -0.75 4.47
CA PRO A 214 -8.03 -1.00 4.93
C PRO A 214 -8.00 -2.07 6.03
N ILE A 215 -7.00 -2.94 5.99
CA ILE A 215 -6.71 -3.96 7.00
C ILE A 215 -5.21 -3.94 7.26
N LEU A 216 -4.81 -3.67 8.51
CA LEU A 216 -3.41 -3.61 8.90
C LEU A 216 -3.01 -4.90 9.65
N TYR A 217 -1.95 -5.53 9.18
CA TYR A 217 -1.25 -6.62 9.87
C TYR A 217 0.08 -6.09 10.40
N ARG A 218 0.29 -6.16 11.72
CA ARG A 218 1.47 -5.59 12.39
C ARG A 218 2.58 -6.63 12.73
N GLY A 219 2.48 -7.85 12.22
CA GLY A 219 3.42 -8.91 12.58
C GLY A 219 3.14 -9.53 13.96
N LYS A 220 3.78 -10.67 14.25
CA LYS A 220 3.57 -11.42 15.51
C LYS A 220 4.18 -10.74 16.74
N ASP A 221 5.20 -9.89 16.55
CA ASP A 221 5.88 -9.22 17.67
C ASP A 221 5.08 -8.01 18.23
N HIS A 222 4.13 -7.49 17.45
CA HIS A 222 3.15 -6.49 17.88
C HIS A 222 1.84 -7.09 18.37
N ALA A 223 1.64 -8.41 18.26
CA ALA A 223 0.57 -9.12 18.93
C ALA A 223 0.97 -9.36 20.39
N LYS A 224 1.07 -8.29 21.18
CA LYS A 224 1.16 -8.37 22.63
C LYS A 224 -0.01 -7.63 23.26
N ASP A 225 -0.71 -8.43 24.06
CA ASP A 225 -1.75 -8.18 25.05
C ASP A 225 -3.20 -8.03 24.56
#